data_AF-R6PQM8-F1
#
_entry.id   AF-R6PQM8-F1
#
_cell.length_a   1.000
_cell.length_b   1.000
_cell.length_c   1.000
_cell.angle_alpha   90.00
_cell.angle_beta   90.00
_cell.angle_gamma   90.00
#
_symmetry.space_group_name_H-M   'P 1'
#
loop_
_entity.id
_entity.type
_entity.pdbx_description
1 polymer ?
#
loop_
_entity_poly.entity_id
_entity_poly.type
_entity_poly.pdbx_seq_one_letter_code
_entity_poly.pdbx_strand_id
1 'polypeptide(L)'
;MKYYIGVDGGGTKTAFALFNENKEMLEYIEGPGSNHENLESSFDGASDIIIEGLNSLCAKAGIALGDVSFTLMGLAGIDHEYQYDAMCEQLRIKGLRNFEVFNDGFIVVKAGSESGCAIGYNCGTGVCCNGIDADGNRLQLAGLGRFSGDISGGVDIAIKAFELVYNELFLGLEKTLITDIIRERLGFTGREKFLAFIEKMEGENAGEYIREFVGSFFEAAKRGDKPALAYCEKMAQRGAELIAALSHELDFPGDEIEVVLSGSINVKLDNKAYIDMLLSKAEALSGKKLRFIKLKAQPVIGCINWIMQDYAK
;
A
#
# COMPACT_ATOMS: atom_id res chain seq x y z
N MET A 1 19.65 -24.58 -12.11
CA MET A 1 18.99 -23.28 -11.97
C MET A 1 17.67 -23.53 -11.29
N LYS A 2 17.43 -22.85 -10.16
CA LYS A 2 16.16 -22.93 -9.42
C LYS A 2 15.32 -21.72 -9.79
N TYR A 3 14.03 -21.93 -10.00
CA TYR A 3 13.09 -20.86 -10.32
C TYR A 3 12.25 -20.51 -9.11
N TYR A 4 11.98 -19.22 -8.93
CA TYR A 4 11.17 -18.71 -7.82
C TYR A 4 10.17 -17.70 -8.36
N ILE A 5 8.95 -17.70 -7.82
CA ILE A 5 7.95 -16.71 -8.22
C ILE A 5 7.56 -15.83 -7.04
N GLY A 6 7.50 -14.53 -7.29
CA GLY A 6 6.84 -13.56 -6.42
C GLY A 6 5.50 -13.13 -7.00
N VAL A 7 4.49 -12.98 -6.14
CA VAL A 7 3.18 -12.42 -6.48
C VAL A 7 2.86 -11.25 -5.55
N ASP A 8 2.52 -10.10 -6.11
CA ASP A 8 2.02 -8.91 -5.40
C ASP A 8 0.58 -8.66 -5.87
N GLY A 9 -0.39 -9.16 -5.10
CA GLY A 9 -1.82 -9.15 -5.43
C GLY A 9 -2.56 -8.05 -4.70
N GLY A 10 -2.98 -7.02 -5.43
CA GLY A 10 -3.77 -5.90 -4.90
C GLY A 10 -5.20 -5.88 -5.40
N GLY A 11 -5.94 -4.85 -4.99
CA GLY A 11 -7.35 -4.67 -5.38
C GLY A 11 -7.57 -4.35 -6.86
N THR A 12 -6.61 -3.71 -7.54
CA THR A 12 -6.76 -3.27 -8.94
C THR A 12 -5.91 -4.07 -9.93
N LYS A 13 -4.80 -4.64 -9.48
CA LYS A 13 -3.86 -5.39 -10.31
C LYS A 13 -3.11 -6.43 -9.49
N THR A 14 -2.56 -7.42 -10.17
CA THR A 14 -1.66 -8.42 -9.58
C THR A 14 -0.38 -8.47 -10.40
N ALA A 15 0.77 -8.30 -9.76
CA ALA A 15 2.07 -8.40 -10.41
C ALA A 15 2.70 -9.77 -10.14
N PHE A 16 3.22 -10.40 -11.19
CA PHE A 16 3.87 -11.70 -11.11
C PHE A 16 5.29 -11.57 -11.67
N ALA A 17 6.28 -12.06 -10.93
CA ALA A 17 7.67 -11.99 -11.33
C ALA A 17 8.38 -13.33 -11.11
N LEU A 18 9.09 -13.79 -12.14
CA LEU A 18 9.93 -15.00 -12.11
C LEU A 18 11.37 -14.59 -11.83
N PHE A 19 12.02 -15.29 -10.91
CA PHE A 19 13.40 -15.05 -10.51
C PHE A 19 14.23 -16.32 -10.56
N ASN A 20 15.55 -16.16 -10.67
CA ASN A 20 16.52 -17.23 -10.42
C ASN A 20 17.11 -17.18 -9.00
N GLU A 21 18.00 -18.12 -8.68
CA GLU A 21 18.72 -18.19 -7.39
C GLU A 21 19.57 -16.96 -7.07
N ASN A 22 19.94 -16.15 -8.06
CA ASN A 22 20.73 -14.92 -7.87
C ASN A 22 19.84 -13.68 -7.68
N LYS A 23 18.52 -13.87 -7.49
CA LYS A 23 17.49 -12.82 -7.41
C LYS A 23 17.32 -12.00 -8.69
N GLU A 24 17.80 -12.49 -9.83
CA GLU A 24 17.63 -11.81 -11.11
C GLU A 24 16.21 -12.06 -11.62
N MET A 25 15.48 -10.99 -11.95
CA MET A 25 14.15 -11.09 -12.54
C MET A 25 14.27 -11.52 -14.00
N LEU A 26 13.76 -12.72 -14.31
CA LEU A 26 13.80 -13.31 -15.64
C LEU A 26 12.57 -12.91 -16.46
N GLU A 27 11.41 -12.88 -15.82
CA GLU A 27 10.14 -12.53 -16.46
C GLU A 27 9.22 -11.77 -15.52
N TYR A 28 8.34 -10.96 -16.12
CA TYR A 28 7.35 -10.14 -15.42
C TYR A 28 6.07 -10.02 -16.25
N ILE A 29 4.92 -10.12 -15.58
CA ILE A 29 3.60 -9.78 -16.13
C ILE A 29 2.72 -9.10 -15.07
N GLU A 30 1.71 -8.37 -15.54
CA GLU A 30 0.61 -7.86 -14.69
C GLU A 30 -0.72 -8.47 -15.16
N GLY A 31 -1.57 -8.79 -14.21
CA GLY A 31 -2.94 -9.25 -14.42
C GLY A 31 -3.96 -8.40 -13.64
N PRO A 32 -5.25 -8.79 -13.67
CA PRO A 32 -6.30 -8.12 -12.92
C PRO A 32 -6.06 -8.23 -11.39
N GLY A 33 -6.78 -7.42 -10.61
CA GLY A 33 -6.71 -7.45 -9.15
C GLY A 33 -7.19 -8.78 -8.58
N SER A 34 -6.50 -9.28 -7.55
CA SER A 34 -6.76 -10.57 -6.91
C SER A 34 -7.21 -10.45 -5.45
N ASN A 35 -7.63 -9.27 -4.99
CA ASN A 35 -8.21 -9.15 -3.66
C ASN A 35 -9.58 -9.83 -3.63
N HIS A 36 -9.70 -10.91 -2.84
CA HIS A 36 -10.93 -11.67 -2.66
C HIS A 36 -12.12 -10.83 -2.17
N GLU A 37 -11.89 -9.73 -1.43
CA GLU A 37 -12.97 -8.86 -0.93
C GLU A 37 -13.64 -8.04 -2.04
N ASN A 38 -12.94 -7.85 -3.16
CA ASN A 38 -13.42 -7.10 -4.31
C ASN A 38 -14.13 -7.98 -5.36
N LEU A 39 -14.18 -9.30 -5.15
CA LEU A 39 -14.70 -10.27 -6.11
C LEU A 39 -15.96 -10.95 -5.57
N GLU A 40 -17.01 -11.04 -6.38
CA GLU A 40 -18.25 -11.73 -6.01
C GLU A 40 -18.00 -13.22 -5.69
N SER A 41 -17.07 -13.86 -6.42
CA SER A 41 -16.65 -15.24 -6.18
C SER A 41 -15.59 -15.39 -5.08
N SER A 42 -15.22 -14.29 -4.42
CA SER A 42 -14.30 -14.26 -3.28
C SER A 42 -12.99 -15.03 -3.54
N PHE A 43 -12.61 -15.96 -2.65
CA PHE A 43 -11.37 -16.74 -2.73
C PHE A 43 -11.26 -17.60 -4.00
N ASP A 44 -12.37 -18.11 -4.53
CA ASP A 44 -12.33 -18.94 -5.76
C ASP A 44 -11.89 -18.09 -6.96
N GLY A 45 -12.52 -16.93 -7.16
CA GLY A 45 -12.12 -16.00 -8.23
C GLY A 45 -10.73 -15.42 -8.05
N ALA A 46 -10.36 -15.06 -6.81
CA ALA A 46 -9.02 -14.55 -6.53
C ALA A 46 -7.94 -15.60 -6.82
N SER A 47 -8.17 -16.86 -6.44
CA SER A 47 -7.23 -17.95 -6.72
C SER A 47 -7.20 -18.35 -8.20
N ASP A 48 -8.30 -18.24 -8.94
CA ASP A 48 -8.29 -18.40 -10.41
C ASP A 48 -7.37 -17.38 -11.08
N ILE A 49 -7.52 -16.09 -10.73
CA ILE A 49 -6.66 -15.01 -11.25
C ILE A 49 -5.18 -15.30 -10.96
N ILE A 50 -4.86 -15.76 -9.75
CA ILE A 50 -3.49 -16.09 -9.36
C ILE A 50 -2.97 -17.26 -10.19
N ILE A 51 -3.71 -18.36 -10.32
CA ILE A 51 -3.29 -19.55 -11.07
C ILE A 51 -3.13 -19.25 -12.56
N GLU A 52 -4.04 -18.50 -13.16
CA GLU A 52 -3.93 -18.05 -14.56
C GLU A 52 -2.69 -17.17 -14.78
N GLY A 53 -2.41 -16.25 -13.85
CA GLY A 53 -1.21 -15.40 -13.89
C GLY A 53 0.08 -16.21 -13.77
N LEU A 54 0.14 -17.16 -12.83
CA LEU A 54 1.28 -18.06 -12.67
C LEU A 54 1.54 -18.89 -13.94
N ASN A 55 0.49 -19.48 -14.53
CA ASN A 55 0.60 -20.25 -15.76
C ASN A 55 1.05 -19.36 -16.94
N SER A 56 0.50 -18.15 -17.06
CA SER A 56 0.88 -17.20 -18.11
C SER A 56 2.34 -16.75 -17.99
N LEU A 57 2.81 -16.49 -16.77
CA LEU A 57 4.22 -16.14 -16.51
C LEU A 57 5.15 -17.30 -16.89
N CYS A 58 4.82 -18.53 -16.48
CA CYS A 58 5.62 -19.72 -16.79
C CYS A 58 5.65 -20.00 -18.30
N ALA A 59 4.50 -19.90 -18.97
CA ALA A 59 4.40 -20.06 -20.42
C ALA A 59 5.26 -19.04 -21.17
N LYS A 60 5.26 -17.77 -20.72
CA LYS A 60 6.11 -16.71 -21.30
C LYS A 60 7.60 -17.00 -21.09
N ALA A 61 7.97 -17.54 -19.93
CA ALA A 61 9.34 -17.96 -19.62
C ALA A 61 9.78 -19.28 -20.29
N GLY A 62 8.85 -20.02 -20.91
CA GLY A 62 9.12 -21.31 -21.51
C GLY A 62 9.40 -22.44 -20.51
N ILE A 63 8.88 -22.33 -19.28
CA ILE A 63 9.00 -23.34 -18.22
C ILE A 63 7.63 -23.86 -17.78
N ALA A 64 7.60 -25.00 -17.09
CA ALA A 64 6.39 -25.48 -16.42
C ALA A 64 6.30 -24.90 -15.00
N LEU A 65 5.08 -24.73 -14.48
CA LEU A 65 4.87 -24.33 -13.08
C LEU A 65 5.51 -25.33 -12.09
N GLY A 66 5.62 -26.61 -12.48
CA GLY A 66 6.31 -27.64 -11.69
C GLY A 66 7.84 -27.48 -11.62
N ASP A 67 8.45 -26.65 -12.47
CA ASP A 67 9.87 -26.32 -12.41
C ASP A 67 10.18 -25.24 -11.35
N VAL A 68 9.13 -24.57 -10.84
CA VAL A 68 9.24 -23.52 -9.82
C VAL A 68 9.47 -24.17 -8.46
N SER A 69 10.60 -23.81 -7.83
CA SER A 69 11.01 -24.32 -6.53
C SER A 69 10.16 -23.77 -5.39
N PHE A 70 9.78 -22.50 -5.45
CA PHE A 70 8.91 -21.88 -4.45
C PHE A 70 8.18 -20.64 -5.00
N THR A 71 6.95 -20.43 -4.53
CA THR A 71 6.15 -19.23 -4.82
C THR A 71 5.79 -18.51 -3.53
N LEU A 72 6.10 -17.22 -3.42
CA LEU A 72 5.66 -16.40 -2.28
C LEU A 72 4.73 -15.30 -2.77
N MET A 73 3.60 -15.15 -2.08
CA MET A 73 2.55 -14.22 -2.47
C MET A 73 2.28 -13.23 -1.33
N GLY A 74 2.37 -11.94 -1.62
CA GLY A 74 1.77 -10.90 -0.79
C GLY A 74 0.42 -10.52 -1.38
N LEU A 75 -0.65 -10.81 -0.66
CA LEU A 75 -2.02 -10.62 -1.15
C LEU A 75 -2.81 -9.69 -0.21
N ALA A 76 -3.42 -8.67 -0.80
CA ALA A 76 -4.36 -7.80 -0.11
C ALA A 76 -5.60 -8.59 0.34
N GLY A 77 -6.11 -8.27 1.54
CA GLY A 77 -7.23 -8.96 2.18
C GLY A 77 -6.85 -10.27 2.88
N ILE A 78 -5.57 -10.62 2.98
CA ILE A 78 -5.12 -11.72 3.85
C ILE A 78 -4.66 -11.11 5.18
N ASP A 79 -5.63 -10.69 5.99
CA ASP A 79 -5.41 -10.01 7.28
C ASP A 79 -5.61 -10.95 8.48
N HIS A 80 -6.34 -12.07 8.28
CA HIS A 80 -6.72 -13.03 9.31
C HIS A 80 -6.40 -14.47 8.93
N GLU A 81 -6.22 -15.31 9.96
CA GLU A 81 -5.91 -16.74 9.80
C GLU A 81 -6.94 -17.48 8.92
N TYR A 82 -8.24 -17.19 9.08
CA TYR A 82 -9.27 -17.83 8.25
C TYR A 82 -9.16 -17.45 6.76
N GLN A 83 -8.70 -16.23 6.44
CA GLN A 83 -8.50 -15.78 5.05
C GLN A 83 -7.28 -16.46 4.46
N TYR A 84 -6.21 -16.57 5.24
CA TYR A 84 -5.02 -17.33 4.89
C TYR A 84 -5.36 -18.80 4.58
N ASP A 85 -6.09 -19.46 5.49
CA ASP A 85 -6.47 -20.86 5.34
C ASP A 85 -7.34 -21.08 4.09
N ALA A 86 -8.36 -20.24 3.90
CA ALA A 86 -9.26 -20.32 2.74
C ALA A 86 -8.50 -20.12 1.41
N MET A 87 -7.63 -19.11 1.34
CA MET A 87 -6.82 -18.87 0.14
C MET A 87 -5.86 -20.05 -0.13
N CYS A 88 -5.19 -20.55 0.90
CA CYS A 88 -4.28 -21.68 0.77
C CYS A 88 -5.00 -22.96 0.34
N GLU A 89 -6.21 -23.22 0.85
CA GLU A 89 -7.04 -24.34 0.43
C GLU A 89 -7.36 -24.26 -1.06
N GLN A 90 -7.85 -23.11 -1.53
CA GLN A 90 -8.20 -22.92 -2.95
C GLN A 90 -6.99 -23.10 -3.88
N LEU A 91 -5.84 -22.51 -3.55
CA LEU A 91 -4.62 -22.66 -4.32
C LEU A 91 -4.15 -24.13 -4.38
N ARG A 92 -4.28 -24.89 -3.27
CA ARG A 92 -3.93 -26.31 -3.23
C ARG A 92 -4.89 -27.17 -4.06
N ILE A 93 -6.19 -26.87 -4.04
CA ILE A 93 -7.21 -27.54 -4.86
C ILE A 93 -6.91 -27.34 -6.34
N LYS A 94 -6.52 -26.12 -6.73
CA LYS A 94 -6.12 -25.76 -8.09
C LYS A 94 -4.70 -26.24 -8.47
N GLY A 95 -4.07 -27.04 -7.60
CA GLY A 95 -2.84 -27.79 -7.92
C GLY A 95 -1.53 -27.10 -7.59
N LEU A 96 -1.55 -25.90 -7.00
CA LEU A 96 -0.32 -25.22 -6.58
C LEU A 96 0.33 -25.96 -5.41
N ARG A 97 1.67 -26.00 -5.43
CA ARG A 97 2.53 -26.66 -4.44
C ARG A 97 3.70 -25.72 -4.10
N ASN A 98 4.35 -25.96 -2.96
CA ASN A 98 5.53 -25.21 -2.49
C ASN A 98 5.32 -23.69 -2.53
N PHE A 99 4.33 -23.22 -1.77
CA PHE A 99 4.02 -21.80 -1.72
C PHE A 99 3.77 -21.33 -0.30
N GLU A 100 3.85 -20.01 -0.12
CA GLU A 100 3.39 -19.32 1.08
C GLU A 100 2.63 -18.04 0.73
N VAL A 101 1.65 -17.69 1.55
CA VAL A 101 0.82 -16.49 1.42
C VAL A 101 0.99 -15.58 2.64
N PHE A 102 1.17 -14.30 2.40
CA PHE A 102 1.22 -13.25 3.41
C PHE A 102 0.33 -12.08 3.02
N ASN A 103 0.04 -11.21 3.98
CA ASN A 103 -0.46 -9.87 3.68
C ASN A 103 0.52 -9.12 2.76
N ASP A 104 0.01 -8.37 1.78
CA ASP A 104 0.81 -7.57 0.84
C ASP A 104 1.67 -6.51 1.54
N GLY A 105 1.23 -6.04 2.70
CA GLY A 105 1.97 -5.14 3.56
C GLY A 105 3.35 -5.64 4.00
N PHE A 106 3.54 -6.95 4.16
CA PHE A 106 4.82 -7.52 4.60
C PHE A 106 5.85 -7.61 3.47
N ILE A 107 5.42 -7.85 2.22
CA ILE A 107 6.37 -7.89 1.10
C ILE A 107 6.94 -6.51 0.80
N VAL A 108 6.22 -5.42 1.10
CA VAL A 108 6.75 -4.04 1.06
C VAL A 108 7.97 -3.89 1.99
N VAL A 109 7.89 -4.43 3.20
CA VAL A 109 9.00 -4.39 4.18
C VAL A 109 10.21 -5.08 3.58
N LYS A 110 10.04 -6.32 3.09
CA LYS A 110 11.11 -7.11 2.47
C LYS A 110 11.65 -6.52 1.17
N ALA A 111 10.88 -5.68 0.48
CA ALA A 111 11.31 -5.01 -0.75
C ALA A 111 12.17 -3.77 -0.49
N GLY A 112 11.94 -3.06 0.63
CA GLY A 112 12.59 -1.77 0.90
C GLY A 112 13.64 -1.79 2.01
N SER A 113 13.56 -2.73 2.95
CA SER A 113 14.47 -2.84 4.10
C SER A 113 15.81 -3.44 3.69
N GLU A 114 16.91 -2.90 4.22
CA GLU A 114 18.25 -3.47 4.02
C GLU A 114 18.46 -4.69 4.94
N SER A 115 17.86 -4.66 6.13
CA SER A 115 18.00 -5.72 7.15
C SER A 115 16.97 -6.86 7.02
N GLY A 116 15.83 -6.59 6.35
CA GLY A 116 14.66 -7.47 6.35
C GLY A 116 13.84 -7.43 7.65
N CYS A 117 14.21 -6.56 8.59
CA CYS A 117 13.59 -6.29 9.89
C CYS A 117 13.27 -4.79 9.97
N ALA A 118 12.02 -4.42 9.72
CA ALA A 118 11.62 -3.03 9.56
C ALA A 118 10.10 -2.85 9.69
N ILE A 119 9.70 -1.59 9.78
CA ILE A 119 8.30 -1.17 9.69
C ILE A 119 8.02 -0.75 8.24
N GLY A 120 6.90 -1.18 7.68
CA GLY A 120 6.36 -0.74 6.40
C GLY A 120 5.15 0.15 6.62
N TYR A 121 5.22 1.42 6.23
CA TYR A 121 4.10 2.36 6.31
C TYR A 121 3.59 2.67 4.89
N ASN A 122 2.47 2.05 4.54
CA ASN A 122 1.84 2.15 3.23
C ASN A 122 0.71 3.18 3.27
N CYS A 123 0.77 4.18 2.38
CA CYS A 123 -0.35 5.08 2.10
C CYS A 123 -0.63 5.10 0.60
N GLY A 124 -1.64 4.35 0.18
CA GLY A 124 -2.12 4.25 -1.20
C GLY A 124 -3.58 4.66 -1.29
N THR A 125 -4.44 3.77 -1.79
CA THR A 125 -5.91 3.96 -1.70
C THR A 125 -6.36 4.00 -0.24
N GLY A 126 -5.87 3.05 0.56
CA GLY A 126 -6.00 3.00 2.02
C GLY A 126 -4.66 3.16 2.72
N VAL A 127 -4.63 2.82 4.01
CA VAL A 127 -3.42 2.85 4.83
C VAL A 127 -3.25 1.51 5.52
N CYS A 128 -2.01 1.04 5.58
CA CYS A 128 -1.62 -0.15 6.34
C CYS A 128 -0.22 0.07 6.91
N CYS A 129 0.02 -0.41 8.13
CA CYS A 129 1.31 -0.32 8.80
C CYS A 129 1.71 -1.70 9.30
N ASN A 130 2.79 -2.25 8.76
CA ASN A 130 3.23 -3.62 9.01
C ASN A 130 4.61 -3.60 9.64
N GLY A 131 4.90 -4.53 10.53
CA GLY A 131 6.23 -4.71 11.11
C GLY A 131 6.70 -6.15 10.94
N ILE A 132 7.99 -6.31 10.66
CA ILE A 132 8.70 -7.59 10.72
C ILE A 132 9.89 -7.39 11.65
N ASP A 133 9.97 -8.19 12.71
CA ASP A 133 11.04 -8.09 13.71
C ASP A 133 12.23 -9.03 13.41
N ALA A 134 13.25 -9.01 14.26
CA ALA A 134 14.46 -9.82 14.07
C ALA A 134 14.22 -11.34 14.15
N ASP A 135 13.20 -11.76 14.90
CA ASP A 135 12.81 -13.16 15.05
C ASP A 135 11.82 -13.61 13.95
N GLY A 136 11.41 -12.68 13.08
CA GLY A 136 10.44 -12.91 12.02
C GLY A 136 8.99 -12.83 12.49
N ASN A 137 8.73 -12.36 13.71
CA ASN A 137 7.38 -12.03 14.15
C ASN A 137 6.82 -10.89 13.31
N ARG A 138 5.51 -10.91 13.13
CA ARG A 138 4.79 -10.03 12.22
C ARG A 138 3.60 -9.42 12.92
N LEU A 139 3.42 -8.11 12.75
CA LEU A 139 2.25 -7.41 13.25
C LEU A 139 1.77 -6.41 12.20
N GLN A 140 0.47 -6.39 11.96
CA GLN A 140 -0.21 -5.43 11.12
C GLN A 140 -1.10 -4.55 11.98
N LEU A 141 -1.01 -3.24 11.75
CA LEU A 141 -1.92 -2.22 12.27
C LEU A 141 -2.52 -1.45 11.09
N ALA A 142 -3.69 -0.84 11.31
CA ALA A 142 -4.50 -0.23 10.25
C ALA A 142 -4.90 -1.26 9.16
N GLY A 143 -5.51 -0.80 8.07
CA GLY A 143 -6.07 -1.65 7.02
C GLY A 143 -7.52 -2.07 7.28
N LEU A 144 -8.14 -1.62 8.38
CA LEU A 144 -9.54 -1.93 8.72
C LEU A 144 -10.48 -0.74 8.42
N GLY A 145 -9.98 0.26 7.69
CA GLY A 145 -10.73 1.42 7.25
C GLY A 145 -11.18 2.28 8.42
N ARG A 146 -12.44 2.72 8.40
CA ARG A 146 -12.96 3.66 9.41
C ARG A 146 -13.05 3.05 10.81
N PHE A 147 -13.11 1.72 10.94
CA PHE A 147 -13.20 1.06 12.25
C PHE A 147 -11.91 1.21 13.06
N SER A 148 -10.75 1.15 12.40
CA SER A 148 -9.45 1.45 13.02
C SER A 148 -9.08 2.94 12.94
N GLY A 149 -9.96 3.80 12.44
CA GLY A 149 -9.67 5.23 12.28
C GLY A 149 -8.59 5.50 11.23
N ASP A 150 -8.53 4.69 10.16
CA ASP A 150 -7.56 4.85 9.10
C ASP A 150 -7.82 6.15 8.33
N ILE A 151 -6.81 7.01 8.32
CA ILE A 151 -6.76 8.26 7.56
C ILE A 151 -5.42 8.30 6.80
N SER A 152 -5.25 9.23 5.87
CA SER A 152 -4.08 9.40 4.97
C SER A 152 -4.10 8.55 3.69
N GLY A 153 -5.16 7.76 3.48
CA GLY A 153 -5.41 7.10 2.20
C GLY A 153 -5.92 8.07 1.14
N GLY A 154 -5.75 7.76 -0.14
CA GLY A 154 -6.17 8.62 -1.24
C GLY A 154 -7.66 8.98 -1.22
N VAL A 155 -8.53 8.03 -0.86
CA VAL A 155 -9.98 8.29 -0.73
C VAL A 155 -10.27 9.27 0.41
N ASP A 156 -9.64 9.06 1.56
CA ASP A 156 -9.78 9.92 2.74
C ASP A 156 -9.29 11.35 2.47
N ILE A 157 -8.11 11.50 1.86
CA ILE A 157 -7.56 12.80 1.48
C ILE A 157 -8.45 13.49 0.45
N ALA A 158 -8.99 12.78 -0.54
CA ALA A 158 -9.88 13.36 -1.53
C ALA A 158 -11.19 13.86 -0.90
N ILE A 159 -11.79 13.07 0.00
CA ILE A 159 -12.97 13.47 0.78
C ILE A 159 -12.66 14.71 1.62
N LYS A 160 -11.50 14.74 2.29
CA LYS A 160 -11.11 15.92 3.08
C LYS A 160 -10.88 17.14 2.20
N ALA A 161 -10.24 17.00 1.04
CA ALA A 161 -10.05 18.10 0.09
C ALA A 161 -11.41 18.66 -0.37
N PHE A 162 -12.37 17.78 -0.67
CA PHE A 162 -13.74 18.19 -0.99
C PHE A 162 -14.40 18.92 0.18
N GLU A 163 -14.28 18.40 1.40
CA GLU A 163 -14.81 19.03 2.62
C GLU A 163 -14.23 20.44 2.82
N LEU A 164 -12.92 20.64 2.62
CA LEU A 164 -12.28 21.96 2.77
C LEU A 164 -12.81 22.97 1.74
N VAL A 165 -12.99 22.57 0.48
CA VAL A 165 -13.60 23.43 -0.54
C VAL A 165 -15.07 23.70 -0.24
N TYR A 166 -15.80 22.70 0.25
CA TYR A 166 -17.19 22.86 0.67
C TYR A 166 -17.31 23.89 1.82
N ASN A 167 -16.43 23.77 2.83
CA ASN A 167 -16.36 24.67 3.97
C ASN A 167 -16.13 26.12 3.55
N GLU A 168 -15.23 26.37 2.59
CA GLU A 168 -15.03 27.69 2.01
C GLU A 168 -16.29 28.17 1.25
N LEU A 169 -16.75 27.39 0.26
CA LEU A 169 -17.75 27.84 -0.70
C LEU A 169 -19.16 27.97 -0.10
N PHE A 170 -19.54 27.10 0.83
CA PHE A 170 -20.90 26.98 1.34
C PHE A 170 -21.06 27.52 2.75
N LEU A 171 -20.10 27.25 3.63
CA LEU A 171 -20.17 27.63 5.04
C LEU A 171 -19.47 28.97 5.34
N GLY A 172 -18.67 29.49 4.41
CA GLY A 172 -17.91 30.73 4.60
C GLY A 172 -16.81 30.59 5.66
N LEU A 173 -16.29 29.38 5.85
CA LEU A 173 -15.16 29.09 6.74
C LEU A 173 -13.83 29.50 6.08
N GLU A 174 -12.72 29.12 6.70
CA GLU A 174 -11.37 29.48 6.23
C GLU A 174 -11.18 29.12 4.74
N LYS A 175 -10.65 30.08 3.97
CA LYS A 175 -10.33 29.88 2.55
C LYS A 175 -9.20 28.88 2.39
N THR A 176 -9.25 28.10 1.30
CA THR A 176 -8.19 27.16 0.95
C THR A 176 -7.74 27.34 -0.50
N LEU A 177 -6.44 27.21 -0.74
CA LEU A 177 -5.88 27.17 -2.10
C LEU A 177 -6.41 25.98 -2.91
N ILE A 178 -6.91 24.93 -2.26
CA ILE A 178 -7.46 23.74 -2.94
C ILE A 178 -8.63 24.14 -3.86
N THR A 179 -9.45 25.12 -3.46
CA THR A 179 -10.58 25.60 -4.26
C THR A 179 -10.13 26.11 -5.63
N ASP A 180 -9.10 26.95 -5.66
CA ASP A 180 -8.60 27.54 -6.90
C ASP A 180 -7.82 26.51 -7.74
N ILE A 181 -7.07 25.62 -7.11
CA ILE A 181 -6.33 24.55 -7.81
C ILE A 181 -7.30 23.58 -8.51
N ILE A 182 -8.35 23.13 -7.81
CA ILE A 182 -9.37 22.25 -8.41
C ILE A 182 -10.13 23.00 -9.51
N ARG A 183 -10.40 24.29 -9.34
CA ARG A 183 -11.05 25.10 -10.37
C ARG A 183 -10.22 25.16 -11.65
N GLU A 184 -8.91 25.34 -11.52
CA GLU A 184 -7.97 25.35 -12.64
C GLU A 184 -7.89 23.99 -13.35
N ARG A 185 -7.79 22.90 -12.58
CA ARG A 185 -7.58 21.55 -13.14
C ARG A 185 -8.83 20.91 -13.71
N LEU A 186 -9.96 21.02 -13.00
CA LEU A 186 -11.20 20.29 -13.32
C LEU A 186 -12.29 21.19 -13.91
N GLY A 187 -12.09 22.51 -13.93
CA GLY A 187 -12.99 23.46 -14.55
C GLY A 187 -14.39 23.49 -13.91
N PHE A 188 -14.55 24.23 -12.82
CA PHE A 188 -15.88 24.48 -12.23
C PHE A 188 -16.11 25.95 -11.87
N THR A 189 -17.35 26.40 -12.06
CA THR A 189 -17.77 27.75 -11.66
C THR A 189 -19.08 27.65 -10.89
N GLY A 190 -19.08 28.18 -9.67
CA GLY A 190 -20.23 28.15 -8.79
C GLY A 190 -20.39 26.85 -8.00
N ARG A 191 -21.26 26.93 -6.98
CA ARG A 191 -21.51 25.88 -5.99
C ARG A 191 -22.08 24.59 -6.60
N GLU A 192 -23.03 24.72 -7.52
CA GLU A 192 -23.72 23.56 -8.13
C GLU A 192 -22.75 22.68 -8.93
N LYS A 193 -21.92 23.28 -9.78
CA LYS A 193 -20.92 22.54 -10.56
C LYS A 193 -19.87 21.86 -9.67
N PHE A 194 -19.58 22.42 -8.50
CA PHE A 194 -18.71 21.76 -7.53
C PHE A 194 -19.38 20.52 -6.91
N LEU A 195 -20.66 20.58 -6.56
CA LEU A 195 -21.39 19.43 -6.00
C LEU A 195 -21.49 18.26 -6.99
N ALA A 196 -21.47 18.53 -8.29
CA ALA A 196 -21.43 17.49 -9.32
C ALA A 196 -20.18 16.58 -9.25
N PHE A 197 -19.13 16.95 -8.50
CA PHE A 197 -17.99 16.06 -8.27
C PHE A 197 -18.31 14.91 -7.32
N ILE A 198 -19.37 14.96 -6.50
CA ILE A 198 -19.76 13.85 -5.62
C ILE A 198 -20.05 12.60 -6.47
N GLU A 199 -20.98 12.73 -7.42
CA GLU A 199 -21.35 11.62 -8.32
C GLU A 199 -20.13 11.11 -9.12
N LYS A 200 -19.23 12.02 -9.52
CA LYS A 200 -18.01 11.67 -10.25
C LYS A 200 -17.00 10.90 -9.41
N MET A 201 -16.93 11.19 -8.11
CA MET A 201 -16.06 10.50 -7.16
C MET A 201 -16.64 9.18 -6.64
N GLU A 202 -17.93 8.92 -6.90
CA GLU A 202 -18.62 7.67 -6.56
C GLU A 202 -18.90 6.78 -7.79
N GLY A 203 -18.79 7.33 -9.00
CA GLY A 203 -19.05 6.63 -10.25
C GLY A 203 -17.84 5.90 -10.86
N GLU A 204 -17.99 5.42 -12.09
CA GLU A 204 -17.00 4.58 -12.80
C GLU A 204 -15.61 5.23 -12.94
N ASN A 205 -15.56 6.57 -13.01
CA ASN A 205 -14.31 7.33 -13.15
C ASN A 205 -13.77 7.88 -11.81
N ALA A 206 -14.27 7.39 -10.67
CA ALA A 206 -13.91 7.86 -9.34
C ALA A 206 -12.39 7.98 -9.12
N GLY A 207 -11.62 6.99 -9.57
CA GLY A 207 -10.17 6.95 -9.39
C GLY A 207 -9.42 8.14 -10.01
N GLU A 208 -9.92 8.72 -11.10
CA GLU A 208 -9.30 9.91 -11.71
C GLU A 208 -9.56 11.16 -10.86
N TYR A 209 -10.81 11.40 -10.48
CA TYR A 209 -11.19 12.54 -9.65
C TYR A 209 -10.53 12.47 -8.27
N ILE A 210 -10.46 11.29 -7.65
CA ILE A 210 -9.75 11.08 -6.39
C ILE A 210 -8.29 11.51 -6.53
N ARG A 211 -7.59 11.12 -7.61
CA ARG A 211 -6.20 11.52 -7.84
C ARG A 211 -6.05 13.04 -7.99
N GLU A 212 -6.97 13.69 -8.70
CA GLU A 212 -6.92 15.14 -8.88
C GLU A 212 -7.16 15.92 -7.58
N PHE A 213 -8.11 15.48 -6.75
CA PHE A 213 -8.34 16.07 -5.43
C PHE A 213 -7.15 15.86 -4.49
N VAL A 214 -6.56 14.66 -4.47
CA VAL A 214 -5.35 14.37 -3.70
C VAL A 214 -4.17 15.23 -4.16
N GLY A 215 -3.95 15.33 -5.47
CA GLY A 215 -2.88 16.15 -6.04
C GLY A 215 -3.07 17.64 -5.69
N SER A 216 -4.30 18.13 -5.75
CA SER A 216 -4.65 19.51 -5.38
C SER A 216 -4.41 19.78 -3.90
N PHE A 217 -4.73 18.82 -3.03
CA PHE A 217 -4.48 18.90 -1.59
C PHE A 217 -2.99 19.05 -1.26
N PHE A 218 -2.13 18.19 -1.82
CA PHE A 218 -0.69 18.26 -1.54
C PHE A 218 -0.01 19.47 -2.19
N GLU A 219 -0.49 19.91 -3.36
CA GLU A 219 -0.03 21.17 -3.94
C GLU A 219 -0.36 22.37 -3.03
N ALA A 220 -1.58 22.43 -2.50
CA ALA A 220 -1.97 23.46 -1.54
C ALA A 220 -1.10 23.42 -0.28
N ALA A 221 -0.89 22.23 0.31
CA ALA A 221 -0.02 22.05 1.48
C ALA A 221 1.42 22.53 1.21
N LYS A 222 1.99 22.18 0.05
CA LYS A 222 3.31 22.65 -0.38
C LYS A 222 3.39 24.18 -0.49
N ARG A 223 2.30 24.82 -0.91
CA ARG A 223 2.18 26.28 -1.03
C ARG A 223 1.86 26.97 0.31
N GLY A 224 1.84 26.24 1.43
CA GLY A 224 1.61 26.80 2.76
C GLY A 224 0.13 26.99 3.12
N ASP A 225 -0.79 26.32 2.40
CA ASP A 225 -2.22 26.38 2.71
C ASP A 225 -2.50 25.84 4.12
N LYS A 226 -3.00 26.71 5.01
CA LYS A 226 -3.20 26.36 6.43
C LYS A 226 -4.21 25.22 6.61
N PRO A 227 -5.40 25.21 5.96
CA PRO A 227 -6.33 24.09 6.08
C PRO A 227 -5.72 22.76 5.63
N ALA A 228 -4.98 22.73 4.52
CA ALA A 228 -4.30 21.53 4.07
C ALA A 228 -3.20 21.08 5.05
N LEU A 229 -2.35 21.99 5.52
CA LEU A 229 -1.29 21.68 6.48
C LEU A 229 -1.82 21.17 7.82
N ALA A 230 -2.94 21.73 8.31
CA ALA A 230 -3.58 21.26 9.53
C ALA A 230 -4.07 19.81 9.41
N TYR A 231 -4.48 19.38 8.21
CA TYR A 231 -4.83 17.99 7.98
C TYR A 231 -3.60 17.09 7.78
N CYS A 232 -2.55 17.58 7.10
CA CYS A 232 -1.25 16.90 7.05
C CYS A 232 -0.71 16.62 8.46
N GLU A 233 -0.93 17.52 9.42
CA GLU A 233 -0.54 17.29 10.82
C GLU A 233 -1.33 16.13 11.44
N LYS A 234 -2.63 16.03 11.20
CA LYS A 234 -3.46 14.90 11.67
C LYS A 234 -3.02 13.58 11.06
N MET A 235 -2.76 13.58 9.74
CA MET A 235 -2.21 12.42 9.03
C MET A 235 -0.87 11.99 9.62
N ALA A 236 0.03 12.95 9.85
CA ALA A 236 1.35 12.70 10.45
C ALA A 236 1.24 12.15 11.87
N GLN A 237 0.33 12.69 12.68
CA GLN A 237 0.07 12.20 14.03
C GLN A 237 -0.42 10.75 14.01
N ARG A 238 -1.40 10.42 13.14
CA ARG A 238 -1.92 9.06 13.06
C ARG A 238 -0.88 8.05 12.58
N GLY A 239 -0.11 8.40 11.54
CA GLY A 239 0.98 7.55 11.06
C GLY A 239 2.06 7.34 12.13
N ALA A 240 2.38 8.39 12.90
CA ALA A 240 3.35 8.30 13.97
C ALA A 240 2.90 7.38 15.11
N GLU A 241 1.62 7.38 15.46
CA GLU A 241 1.04 6.45 16.44
C GLU A 241 1.16 5.00 15.99
N LEU A 242 0.88 4.70 14.72
CA LEU A 242 0.99 3.36 14.15
C LEU A 242 2.45 2.87 14.15
N ILE A 243 3.38 3.71 13.69
CA ILE A 243 4.81 3.40 13.66
C ILE A 243 5.35 3.19 15.09
N ALA A 244 4.97 4.07 16.03
CA ALA A 244 5.41 3.97 17.41
C ALA A 244 4.88 2.68 18.07
N ALA A 245 3.60 2.34 17.86
CA ALA A 245 3.03 1.11 18.40
C ALA A 245 3.79 -0.14 17.91
N LEU A 246 4.07 -0.24 16.61
CA LEU A 246 4.90 -1.34 16.09
C LEU A 246 6.30 -1.35 16.70
N SER A 247 6.92 -0.18 16.87
CA SER A 247 8.26 -0.08 17.48
C SER A 247 8.32 -0.49 18.95
N HIS A 248 7.18 -0.53 19.65
CA HIS A 248 7.08 -0.95 21.05
C HIS A 248 6.74 -2.43 21.19
N GLU A 249 5.97 -2.98 20.25
CA GLU A 249 5.49 -4.37 20.28
C GLU A 249 6.47 -5.37 19.64
N LEU A 250 7.34 -4.90 18.74
CA LEU A 250 8.26 -5.74 17.98
C LEU A 250 9.73 -5.47 18.32
N ASP A 251 10.58 -6.49 18.22
CA ASP A 251 12.01 -6.37 18.51
C ASP A 251 12.85 -5.96 17.29
N PHE A 252 13.27 -4.69 17.29
CA PHE A 252 14.14 -4.13 16.27
C PHE A 252 15.56 -3.95 16.82
N PRO A 253 16.56 -4.68 16.30
CA PRO A 253 17.92 -4.62 16.81
C PRO A 253 18.62 -3.35 16.35
N GLY A 254 19.46 -2.79 17.24
CA GLY A 254 20.27 -1.60 16.96
C GLY A 254 19.65 -0.28 17.45
N ASP A 255 20.30 0.81 17.06
CA ASP A 255 19.96 2.16 17.54
C ASP A 255 18.96 2.91 16.63
N GLU A 256 18.67 2.36 15.45
CA GLU A 256 17.82 2.97 14.43
C GLU A 256 16.88 1.95 13.81
N ILE A 257 15.60 2.30 13.66
CA ILE A 257 14.58 1.44 13.03
C ILE A 257 14.31 1.93 11.62
N GLU A 258 14.40 1.04 10.64
CA GLU A 258 14.00 1.33 9.27
C GLU A 258 12.47 1.42 9.14
N VAL A 259 11.99 2.46 8.47
CA VAL A 259 10.58 2.61 8.12
C VAL A 259 10.46 2.76 6.61
N VAL A 260 10.04 1.69 5.94
CA VAL A 260 9.80 1.64 4.51
C VAL A 260 8.49 2.34 4.18
N LEU A 261 8.57 3.48 3.49
CA LEU A 261 7.42 4.23 3.00
C LEU A 261 6.99 3.71 1.63
N SER A 262 5.75 3.28 1.51
CA SER A 262 5.16 2.79 0.26
C SER A 262 3.77 3.40 0.00
N GLY A 263 3.20 3.06 -1.16
CA GLY A 263 1.92 3.60 -1.61
C GLY A 263 2.06 4.96 -2.29
N SER A 264 1.12 5.26 -3.21
CA SER A 264 1.18 6.43 -4.09
C SER A 264 1.27 7.75 -3.32
N ILE A 265 0.64 7.84 -2.15
CA ILE A 265 0.67 9.06 -1.34
C ILE A 265 2.08 9.34 -0.85
N ASN A 266 2.82 8.32 -0.40
CA ASN A 266 4.16 8.48 0.15
C ASN A 266 5.25 8.61 -0.93
N VAL A 267 5.09 7.89 -2.06
CA VAL A 267 6.18 7.73 -3.05
C VAL A 267 6.02 8.57 -4.31
N LYS A 268 4.80 8.95 -4.72
CA LYS A 268 4.55 9.67 -5.99
C LYS A 268 4.27 11.16 -5.82
N LEU A 269 3.88 11.60 -4.63
CA LEU A 269 3.48 12.99 -4.38
C LEU A 269 4.59 13.79 -3.73
N ASP A 270 4.60 15.10 -4.02
CA ASP A 270 5.46 16.05 -3.32
C ASP A 270 4.83 16.44 -1.98
N ASN A 271 5.15 15.65 -0.96
CA ASN A 271 4.51 15.64 0.35
C ASN A 271 5.49 15.91 1.49
N LYS A 272 6.59 16.62 1.20
CA LYS A 272 7.72 16.78 2.14
C LYS A 272 7.29 17.27 3.52
N ALA A 273 6.43 18.28 3.58
CA ALA A 273 5.94 18.82 4.85
C ALA A 273 5.24 17.76 5.71
N TYR A 274 4.43 16.90 5.11
CA TYR A 274 3.78 15.78 5.80
C TYR A 274 4.80 14.74 6.28
N ILE A 275 5.75 14.34 5.43
CA ILE A 275 6.76 13.34 5.79
C ILE A 275 7.71 13.84 6.90
N ASP A 276 8.10 15.11 6.86
CA ASP A 276 8.92 15.73 7.92
C ASP A 276 8.18 15.72 9.27
N MET A 277 6.89 16.07 9.27
CA MET A 277 6.05 16.01 10.48
C MET A 277 5.87 14.58 10.99
N LEU A 278 5.66 13.62 10.08
CA LEU A 278 5.50 12.21 10.41
C LEU A 278 6.76 11.66 11.09
N LEU A 279 7.94 11.91 10.51
CA LEU A 279 9.21 11.47 11.09
C LEU A 279 9.42 12.05 12.49
N SER A 280 9.28 13.37 12.63
CA SER A 280 9.47 14.07 13.91
C SER A 280 8.53 13.53 15.00
N LYS A 281 7.23 13.36 14.68
CA LYS A 281 6.24 12.82 15.64
C LYS A 281 6.51 11.34 15.93
N ALA A 282 6.89 10.54 14.94
CA ALA A 282 7.15 9.11 15.12
C ALA A 282 8.39 8.87 16.00
N GLU A 283 9.47 9.62 15.81
CA GLU A 283 10.65 9.56 16.71
C GLU A 283 10.29 9.99 18.13
N ALA A 284 9.50 11.06 18.28
CA ALA A 284 9.06 11.54 19.59
C ALA A 284 8.18 10.51 20.34
N LEU A 285 7.26 9.83 19.65
CA LEU A 285 6.37 8.84 20.25
C LEU A 285 7.05 7.48 20.49
N SER A 286 7.90 7.04 19.56
CA SER A 286 8.62 5.77 19.69
C SER A 286 9.75 5.84 20.72
N GLY A 287 10.37 7.01 20.89
CA GLY A 287 11.62 7.16 21.65
C GLY A 287 12.82 6.52 20.94
N LYS A 288 12.71 6.25 19.63
CA LYS A 288 13.72 5.60 18.80
C LYS A 288 14.09 6.51 17.64
N LYS A 289 15.34 6.40 17.16
CA LYS A 289 15.74 7.01 15.90
C LYS A 289 15.12 6.24 14.75
N LEU A 290 14.57 6.94 13.75
CA LEU A 290 13.90 6.31 12.62
C LEU A 290 14.56 6.71 11.30
N ARG A 291 14.75 5.73 10.42
CA ARG A 291 15.21 5.97 9.04
C ARG A 291 14.11 5.70 8.05
N PHE A 292 13.54 6.76 7.51
CA PHE A 292 12.48 6.65 6.49
C PHE A 292 13.11 6.33 5.13
N ILE A 293 12.69 5.21 4.54
CA ILE A 293 13.16 4.72 3.25
C ILE A 293 11.99 4.75 2.27
N LYS A 294 12.04 5.63 1.27
CA LYS A 294 11.05 5.60 0.19
C LYS A 294 11.28 4.37 -0.68
N LEU A 295 10.29 3.49 -0.78
CA LEU A 295 10.37 2.30 -1.61
C LEU A 295 10.53 2.69 -3.09
N LYS A 296 11.64 2.27 -3.71
CA LYS A 296 11.92 2.48 -5.14
C LYS A 296 11.69 1.22 -5.98
N ALA A 297 11.83 0.05 -5.36
CA ALA A 297 11.59 -1.24 -6.00
C ALA A 297 10.08 -1.52 -6.09
N GLN A 298 9.70 -2.43 -7.00
CA GLN A 298 8.35 -2.97 -7.00
C GLN A 298 8.16 -3.88 -5.77
N PRO A 299 7.00 -3.87 -5.09
CA PRO A 299 6.78 -4.70 -3.90
C PRO A 299 7.00 -6.20 -4.15
N VAL A 300 6.74 -6.69 -5.37
CA VAL A 300 7.01 -8.07 -5.78
C VAL A 300 8.48 -8.50 -5.57
N ILE A 301 9.44 -7.57 -5.57
CA ILE A 301 10.85 -7.84 -5.24
C ILE A 301 11.01 -8.32 -3.78
N GLY A 302 10.13 -7.89 -2.89
CA GLY A 302 10.11 -8.35 -1.50
C GLY A 302 9.89 -9.86 -1.41
N CYS A 303 9.16 -10.45 -2.36
CA CYS A 303 8.94 -11.90 -2.38
C CYS A 303 10.25 -12.66 -2.56
N ILE A 304 11.08 -12.30 -3.55
CA ILE A 304 12.34 -13.01 -3.78
C ILE A 304 13.35 -12.76 -2.66
N ASN A 305 13.34 -11.57 -2.05
CA ASN A 305 14.16 -11.30 -0.87
C ASN A 305 13.77 -12.20 0.29
N TRP A 306 12.47 -12.36 0.54
CA TRP A 306 11.95 -13.18 1.63
C TRP A 306 12.18 -14.68 1.38
N ILE A 307 11.91 -15.15 0.15
CA ILE A 307 12.20 -16.53 -0.25
C ILE A 307 13.66 -16.88 0.03
N MET A 308 14.60 -16.03 -0.39
CA MET A 308 16.03 -16.30 -0.20
C MET A 308 16.48 -16.25 1.26
N GLN A 309 15.75 -15.52 2.11
CA GLN A 309 16.05 -15.44 3.53
C GLN A 309 15.59 -16.70 4.27
N ASP A 310 14.36 -17.15 4.00
CA ASP A 310 13.67 -18.09 4.89
C ASP A 310 13.37 -19.46 4.24
N TYR A 311 13.26 -19.51 2.91
CA TYR A 311 12.72 -20.66 2.18
C TYR A 311 13.72 -21.32 1.20
N ALA A 312 14.76 -20.61 0.79
CA ALA A 312 15.80 -21.14 -0.10
C ALA A 312 16.84 -21.95 0.70
N LYS A 313 16.48 -23.18 1.09
CA LYS A 313 17.43 -24.19 1.57
C LYS A 313 17.85 -25.15 0.45
#